data_AF-A0A9W9MCW3-F1
#
_entry.id   AF-A0A9W9MCW3-F1
#
_cell.length_a   1.000
_cell.length_b   1.000
_cell.length_c   1.000
_cell.angle_alpha   90.00
_cell.angle_beta   90.00
_cell.angle_gamma   90.00
#
_symmetry.space_group_name_H-M   'P 1'
#
loop_
_entity.id
_entity.type
_entity.pdbx_description
1 polymer ?
#
loop_
_entity_poly.entity_id
_entity_poly.type
_entity_poly.pdbx_seq_one_letter_code
_entity_poly.pdbx_strand_id
1 'polypeptide(L)'
;MSFADCAMGLRPRSAIHKDELDCYDAFLSNVQDTQFLHMYLENSQVKIDIYDYPSNDLALSQTFTPSDTANQYFDQQLQRAQEMQLATASPDTVLDSTLEKR
;
A
#
# COMPACT_ATOMS: atom_id res chain seq x y z
N MET A 1 29.59 7.85 10.16
CA MET A 1 29.14 7.26 8.89
C MET A 1 27.63 7.39 8.86
N SER A 2 27.11 8.11 7.88
CA SER A 2 25.67 8.35 7.70
C SER A 2 24.97 7.02 7.45
N PHE A 3 23.89 6.73 8.17
CA PHE A 3 23.02 5.62 7.81
C PHE A 3 22.43 5.93 6.44
N ALA A 4 22.62 4.96 5.55
CA ALA A 4 22.33 5.00 4.13
C ALA A 4 20.87 5.37 3.84
N ASP A 5 20.69 5.96 2.66
CA ASP A 5 19.44 6.15 1.94
C ASP A 5 18.34 5.17 2.39
N CYS A 6 17.38 5.66 3.17
CA CYS A 6 16.06 5.05 3.21
C CYS A 6 15.56 5.10 1.77
N ALA A 7 15.69 4.00 1.03
CA ALA A 7 15.22 3.88 -0.34
C ALA A 7 13.81 4.46 -0.41
N MET A 8 13.68 5.62 -1.06
CA MET A 8 12.42 6.33 -1.19
C MET A 8 11.49 5.44 -2.02
N GLY A 9 10.70 4.61 -1.34
CA GLY A 9 9.73 3.72 -1.99
C GLY A 9 8.83 4.52 -2.93
N LEU A 10 8.45 3.89 -4.04
CA LEU A 10 7.52 4.50 -4.98
C LEU A 10 6.21 4.80 -4.23
N ARG A 11 5.73 6.02 -4.41
CA ARG A 11 4.49 6.49 -3.79
C ARG A 11 3.31 6.16 -4.71
N PRO A 12 2.06 6.10 -4.22
CA PRO A 12 0.89 5.91 -5.07
C PRO A 12 0.88 6.84 -6.29
N ARG A 13 1.18 8.13 -6.07
CA ARG A 13 1.31 9.14 -7.13
C ARG A 13 2.32 8.77 -8.22
N SER A 14 3.39 8.03 -7.90
CA SER A 14 4.40 7.59 -8.86
C SER A 14 3.82 6.63 -9.90
N ALA A 15 2.74 5.90 -9.61
CA ALA A 15 2.11 4.98 -10.54
C ALA A 15 1.18 5.67 -11.56
N ILE A 16 0.90 6.97 -11.41
CA ILE A 16 -0.03 7.73 -12.25
C ILE A 16 0.73 8.51 -13.32
N HIS A 17 0.23 8.51 -14.56
CA HIS A 17 0.82 9.28 -15.65
C HIS A 17 0.86 10.78 -15.33
N LYS A 18 1.94 11.46 -15.72
CA LYS A 18 2.22 12.86 -15.34
C LYS A 18 1.09 13.83 -15.71
N ASP A 19 0.40 13.58 -16.83
CA ASP A 19 -0.65 14.45 -17.36
C ASP A 19 -1.97 14.31 -16.60
N GLU A 20 -2.11 13.29 -15.76
CA GLU A 20 -3.32 13.04 -14.96
C GLU A 20 -3.11 13.33 -13.47
N LEU A 21 -1.95 13.86 -13.08
CA LEU A 21 -1.62 14.12 -11.68
C LEU A 21 -2.56 15.14 -11.02
N ASP A 22 -2.98 16.17 -11.76
CA ASP A 22 -3.94 17.16 -11.25
C ASP A 22 -5.32 16.51 -11.01
N CYS A 23 -5.76 15.63 -11.91
CA CYS A 23 -6.99 14.86 -11.75
C CYS A 23 -6.92 13.91 -10.56
N TYR A 24 -5.79 13.22 -10.39
CA TYR A 24 -5.53 12.34 -9.25
C TYR A 24 -5.56 13.10 -7.92
N ASP A 25 -4.92 14.28 -7.84
CA ASP A 25 -4.94 15.11 -6.64
C ASP A 25 -6.34 15.63 -6.31
N ALA A 26 -7.07 16.08 -7.35
CA ALA A 26 -8.45 16.50 -7.19
C ALA A 26 -9.33 15.33 -6.72
N PHE A 27 -9.15 14.12 -7.26
CA PHE A 27 -9.87 12.94 -6.83
C PHE A 27 -9.63 12.65 -5.34
N LEU A 28 -8.36 12.62 -4.92
CA LEU A 28 -8.00 12.37 -3.51
C LEU A 28 -8.46 13.48 -2.56
N SER A 29 -8.64 14.71 -3.03
CA SER A 29 -9.15 15.80 -2.20
C SER A 29 -10.60 15.60 -1.73
N ASN A 30 -11.34 14.66 -2.35
CA ASN A 30 -12.70 14.30 -1.95
C ASN A 30 -12.76 13.18 -0.90
N VAL A 31 -11.63 12.56 -0.53
CA VAL A 31 -11.59 11.46 0.45
C VAL A 31 -11.88 12.01 1.85
N GLN A 32 -12.82 11.38 2.54
CA GLN A 32 -13.19 11.73 3.92
C GLN A 32 -12.45 10.84 4.93
N ASP A 33 -12.34 11.28 6.19
CA ASP A 33 -11.63 10.55 7.26
C ASP A 33 -12.26 9.17 7.57
N THR A 34 -13.53 8.98 7.23
CA THR A 34 -14.26 7.71 7.42
C THR A 34 -14.11 6.75 6.25
N GLN A 35 -13.25 7.06 5.28
CA GLN A 35 -13.09 6.28 4.06
C GLN A 35 -11.71 5.66 3.99
N PHE A 36 -11.62 4.53 3.29
CA PHE A 36 -10.35 3.90 2.97
C PHE A 36 -10.23 3.65 1.47
N LEU A 37 -8.99 3.65 1.00
CA LEU A 37 -8.65 3.61 -0.42
C LEU A 37 -7.99 2.28 -0.77
N HIS A 38 -8.37 1.73 -1.92
CA HIS A 38 -7.73 0.58 -2.53
C HIS A 38 -7.26 0.93 -3.94
N MET A 39 -5.96 0.77 -4.20
CA MET A 39 -5.33 1.04 -5.49
C MET A 39 -4.77 -0.26 -6.07
N TYR A 40 -5.13 -0.56 -7.32
CA TYR A 40 -4.74 -1.81 -8.00
C TYR A 40 -4.63 -1.63 -9.51
N LEU A 41 -3.99 -2.58 -10.20
CA LEU A 41 -4.01 -2.65 -11.66
C LEU A 41 -5.22 -3.46 -12.14
N GLU A 42 -5.98 -2.88 -13.06
CA GLU A 42 -7.09 -3.54 -13.74
C GLU A 42 -7.01 -3.19 -15.24
N ASN A 43 -6.97 -4.19 -16.12
CA ASN A 43 -6.91 -4.00 -17.57
C ASN A 43 -5.82 -3.02 -18.04
N SER A 44 -4.62 -3.12 -17.45
CA SER A 44 -3.48 -2.23 -17.72
C SER A 44 -3.73 -0.75 -17.38
N GLN A 45 -4.74 -0.46 -16.56
CA GLN A 45 -4.98 0.85 -15.98
C GLN A 45 -4.80 0.80 -14.47
N VAL A 46 -4.47 1.95 -13.89
CA VAL A 46 -4.43 2.11 -12.45
C VAL A 46 -5.82 2.48 -11.97
N LYS A 47 -6.43 1.63 -11.15
CA LYS A 47 -7.75 1.87 -10.59
C LYS A 47 -7.64 2.19 -9.11
N ILE A 48 -8.41 3.19 -8.68
CA ILE A 48 -8.51 3.61 -7.30
C ILE A 48 -9.98 3.59 -6.90
N ASP A 49 -10.28 2.74 -5.92
CA ASP A 49 -11.60 2.65 -5.31
C ASP A 49 -11.53 3.20 -3.89
N ILE A 50 -12.56 3.97 -3.49
CA ILE A 50 -12.73 4.53 -2.16
C ILE A 50 -13.99 3.91 -1.57
N TYR A 51 -13.86 3.37 -0.36
CA TYR A 51 -14.95 2.71 0.35
C TYR A 51 -15.25 3.40 1.67
N ASP A 52 -16.52 3.40 2.06
CA ASP A 52 -16.96 3.89 3.36
C ASP A 52 -16.69 2.85 4.46
N TYR A 53 -16.12 3.29 5.58
CA TYR A 53 -16.02 2.48 6.79
C TYR A 53 -17.20 2.78 7.74
N PRO A 54 -17.84 1.76 8.34
CA PRO A 54 -17.50 0.32 8.29
C PRO A 54 -18.28 -0.49 7.26
N SER A 55 -19.14 0.12 6.43
CA SER A 55 -20.05 -0.63 5.56
C SER A 55 -19.31 -1.38 4.43
N ASN A 56 -18.14 -0.88 4.02
CA ASN A 56 -17.38 -1.30 2.84
C ASN A 56 -18.15 -1.03 1.53
N ASP A 57 -19.09 -0.09 1.55
CA ASP A 57 -19.77 0.36 0.34
C ASP A 57 -18.82 1.18 -0.52
N LEU A 58 -18.87 0.97 -1.84
CA LEU A 58 -18.07 1.76 -2.79
C LEU A 58 -18.63 3.19 -2.87
N ALA A 59 -17.86 4.15 -2.41
CA ALA A 59 -18.22 5.57 -2.46
C ALA A 59 -17.81 6.22 -3.79
N LEU A 60 -16.56 5.97 -4.23
CA LEU A 60 -15.99 6.55 -5.45
C LEU A 60 -15.06 5.54 -6.14
N SER A 61 -14.95 5.63 -7.46
CA SER A 61 -14.03 4.84 -8.25
C SER A 61 -13.52 5.67 -9.43
N GLN A 62 -12.22 5.59 -9.70
CA GLN A 62 -11.63 6.23 -10.87
C GLN A 62 -10.45 5.41 -11.43
N THR A 63 -10.33 5.45 -12.75
CA THR A 63 -9.22 4.85 -13.51
C THR A 63 -8.28 5.94 -14.01
N PHE A 64 -6.99 5.62 -14.02
CA PHE A 64 -5.91 6.48 -14.45
C PHE A 64 -4.98 5.72 -15.41
N THR A 65 -4.40 6.47 -16.33
CA THR A 65 -3.30 6.04 -17.19
C THR A 65 -2.08 5.72 -16.32
N PRO A 66 -1.48 4.53 -16.45
CA PRO A 66 -0.28 4.17 -15.69
C PRO A 66 0.92 5.01 -16.12
N SER A 67 1.83 5.28 -15.18
CA SER A 67 3.17 5.78 -15.50
C SER A 67 4.11 4.65 -15.92
N ASP A 68 5.30 5.01 -16.42
CA ASP A 68 6.38 4.06 -16.71
C ASP A 68 6.85 3.25 -15.49
N THR A 69 6.56 3.74 -14.27
CA THR A 69 6.95 3.09 -13.01
C THR A 69 5.79 2.40 -12.30
N ALA A 70 4.60 2.36 -12.90
CA ALA A 70 3.41 1.78 -12.28
C ALA A 70 3.62 0.32 -11.86
N ASN A 71 4.15 -0.53 -12.75
CA ASN A 71 4.42 -1.94 -12.42
C ASN A 71 5.38 -2.08 -11.23
N GLN A 72 6.46 -1.30 -11.21
CA GLN A 72 7.42 -1.30 -10.11
C GLN A 72 6.79 -0.89 -8.77
N TYR A 73 5.84 0.06 -8.80
CA TYR A 73 5.10 0.46 -7.61
C TYR A 73 4.27 -0.71 -7.07
N PHE A 74 3.51 -1.41 -7.91
CA PHE A 74 2.67 -2.53 -7.47
C PHE A 74 3.50 -3.75 -7.03
N ASP A 75 4.61 -4.04 -7.69
CA ASP A 75 5.56 -5.06 -7.27
C ASP A 75 6.10 -4.75 -5.86
N GLN A 76 6.43 -3.49 -5.59
CA GLN A 76 6.88 -3.05 -4.26
C GLN A 76 5.78 -3.19 -3.19
N GLN A 77 4.51 -2.86 -3.52
CA GLN A 77 3.41 -3.07 -2.57
C GLN A 77 3.19 -4.55 -2.26
N LEU A 78 3.30 -5.41 -3.28
CA LEU A 78 3.18 -6.85 -3.12
C LEU A 78 4.31 -7.42 -2.24
N GLN A 79 5.53 -6.94 -2.40
CA GLN A 79 6.66 -7.30 -1.55
C GLN A 79 6.42 -6.87 -0.10
N ARG A 80 6.00 -5.61 0.12
CA ARG A 80 5.69 -5.10 1.47
C ARG A 80 4.58 -5.89 2.16
N ALA A 81 3.54 -6.27 1.41
CA ALA A 81 2.45 -7.09 1.93
C ALA A 81 2.94 -8.48 2.37
N GLN A 82 3.83 -9.12 1.60
CA GLN A 82 4.45 -10.39 1.96
C GLN A 82 5.35 -10.26 3.20
N GLU A 83 6.17 -9.21 3.30
CA GLU A 83 7.02 -8.95 4.47
C GLU A 83 6.19 -8.78 5.76
N MET A 84 5.06 -8.06 5.69
CA MET A 84 4.16 -7.92 6.83
C MET A 84 3.54 -9.26 7.25
N GLN A 85 3.15 -10.11 6.29
CA GLN A 85 2.61 -11.45 6.59
C GLN A 85 3.66 -12.34 7.27
N LEU A 86 4.91 -12.32 6.78
CA LEU A 86 6.04 -13.04 7.38
C LEU A 86 6.35 -12.54 8.81
N ALA A 87 6.30 -11.22 9.05
CA ALA A 87 6.53 -10.65 10.38
C ALA A 87 5.44 -11.04 11.40
N THR A 88 4.19 -11.21 10.96
CA THR A 88 3.10 -11.70 11.81
C THR A 88 3.11 -13.23 12.01
N ALA A 89 3.88 -13.96 11.20
CA ALA A 89 3.96 -15.41 11.22
C ALA A 89 5.16 -15.97 12.00
N SER A 90 5.90 -15.13 12.75
CA SER A 90 6.99 -15.57 13.64
C SER A 90 6.44 -15.94 15.04
N PRO A 91 6.35 -17.24 15.41
CA PRO A 91 6.14 -17.65 16.79
C PRO A 91 7.47 -17.59 17.55
N ASP A 92 7.85 -16.40 18.02
CA ASP A 92 8.82 -16.29 19.11
C ASP A 92 8.08 -16.50 20.45
N THR A 93 7.85 -17.77 20.80
CA THR A 93 7.82 -18.16 22.21
C THR A 93 8.82 -19.28 22.39
N VAL A 94 10.08 -18.86 22.44
CA VAL A 94 11.15 -19.53 23.16
C VAL A 94 10.66 -19.85 24.57
N LEU A 95 10.32 -21.10 24.85
CA LEU A 95 10.40 -21.65 26.21
C LEU A 95 11.84 -22.12 26.41
N ASP A 96 12.72 -21.16 26.70
CA ASP A 96 14.07 -21.41 27.20
C ASP A 96 13.99 -21.89 28.66
N SER A 97 14.53 -23.08 28.85
CA SER A 97 15.37 -23.52 29.96
C SER A 97 14.87 -23.47 31.42
N THR A 98 14.79 -24.67 32.00
CA THR A 98 15.49 -25.08 33.25
C THR A 98 15.53 -24.10 34.43
N LEU A 99 14.84 -24.46 35.53
CA LEU A 99 15.28 -24.07 36.88
C LEU A 99 14.99 -25.16 37.95
N GLU A 100 16.07 -25.80 38.36
CA GLU A 100 16.45 -26.27 39.71
C GLU A 100 15.44 -26.95 40.69
N LYS A 101 15.77 -28.22 40.98
CA LYS A 101 16.12 -28.76 42.31
C LYS A 101 15.24 -28.40 43.52
N ARG A 102 14.47 -29.40 43.99
CA ARG A 102 14.40 -29.78 45.42
C ARG A 102 14.28 -31.30 45.54
#